data_AF-A0A835V255-F1
#
_entry.id   AF-A0A835V255-F1
#
_cell.length_a   1.000
_cell.length_b   1.000
_cell.length_c   1.000
_cell.angle_alpha   90.00
_cell.angle_beta   90.00
_cell.angle_gamma   90.00
#
_symmetry.space_group_name_H-M   'P 1'
#
loop_
_entity.id
_entity.type
_entity.pdbx_description
1 polymer ?
#
loop_
_entity_poly.entity_id
_entity_poly.type
_entity_poly.pdbx_seq_one_letter_code
_entity_poly.pdbx_strand_id
1 'polypeptide(L)'
;MAVSWSSIFRISLLFVLVAGIVTAFLTLPMEKMLKDFLLWIEHNLGPWGPIVLAISYVPLTILAVPASILTLGGGYLFGLPVGFVADSLGATIGATAAFLLGRTIGRSYVISKLRDYPKFQAVAIAIQRSGFKPITLALVYVGTTIKDLTDVTHGTGDFSTSRWVLLILGFVISAIVMVCVTKVAKSSLDKALAENPEVENILVSPQLPFTSSPPVLDLRRPLIIKIDPSIEDLEK
;
A
#
# COMPACT_ATOMS: atom_id res chain seq x y z
N MET A 1 -8.80 -13.82 -38.04
CA MET A 1 -7.45 -14.23 -37.61
C MET A 1 -7.60 -15.22 -36.46
N ALA A 2 -7.24 -16.50 -36.67
CA ALA A 2 -7.44 -17.55 -35.68
C ALA A 2 -6.46 -17.37 -34.52
N VAL A 3 -6.99 -17.25 -33.29
CA VAL A 3 -6.18 -17.27 -32.08
C VAL A 3 -5.47 -18.62 -32.04
N SER A 4 -4.14 -18.62 -32.12
CA SER A 4 -3.38 -19.88 -32.16
C SER A 4 -3.57 -20.62 -30.84
N TRP A 5 -3.86 -21.91 -30.94
CA TRP A 5 -4.07 -22.82 -29.80
C TRP A 5 -2.95 -22.73 -28.74
N SER A 6 -1.72 -22.50 -29.21
CA SER A 6 -0.53 -22.29 -28.38
C SER A 6 -0.60 -21.04 -27.50
N SER A 7 -1.29 -19.98 -27.94
CA SER A 7 -1.46 -18.74 -27.18
C SER A 7 -2.47 -18.92 -26.05
N ILE A 8 -3.56 -19.65 -26.31
CA ILE A 8 -4.57 -19.98 -25.30
C ILE A 8 -3.94 -20.81 -24.17
N PHE A 9 -3.12 -21.80 -24.52
CA PHE A 9 -2.42 -22.62 -23.52
C PHE A 9 -1.44 -21.81 -22.67
N ARG A 10 -0.66 -20.91 -23.29
CA ARG A 10 0.28 -20.03 -22.57
C ARG A 10 -0.43 -19.06 -21.63
N ILE A 11 -1.56 -18.49 -22.06
CA ILE A 11 -2.37 -17.58 -21.23
C ILE A 11 -3.02 -18.34 -20.07
N SER A 12 -3.56 -19.54 -20.34
CA SER A 12 -4.13 -20.41 -19.29
C SER A 12 -3.08 -20.83 -18.28
N LEU A 13 -1.86 -21.16 -18.72
CA LEU A 13 -0.75 -21.53 -17.86
C LEU A 13 -0.31 -20.36 -16.97
N LEU A 14 -0.17 -19.16 -17.56
CA LEU A 14 0.12 -17.95 -16.79
C LEU A 14 -0.97 -17.67 -15.75
N PHE A 15 -2.23 -17.87 -16.12
CA PHE A 15 -3.36 -17.69 -15.22
C PHE A 15 -3.31 -18.67 -14.03
N VAL A 16 -3.09 -19.97 -14.29
CA VAL A 16 -2.94 -20.98 -13.24
C VAL A 16 -1.73 -20.69 -12.35
N LEU A 17 -0.64 -20.18 -12.93
CA LEU A 17 0.57 -19.83 -12.18
C LEU A 17 0.32 -18.61 -11.27
N VAL A 18 -0.36 -17.58 -11.76
CA VAL A 18 -0.76 -16.40 -10.95
C VAL A 18 -1.75 -16.82 -9.87
N ALA A 19 -2.76 -17.62 -10.20
CA ALA A 19 -3.73 -18.12 -9.23
C ALA A 19 -3.05 -19.01 -8.17
N GLY A 20 -2.08 -19.83 -8.56
CA GLY A 20 -1.26 -20.64 -7.66
C GLY A 20 -0.40 -19.80 -6.73
N ILE A 21 0.24 -18.73 -7.25
CA ILE A 21 0.99 -17.76 -6.44
C ILE A 21 0.05 -17.06 -5.45
N VAL A 22 -1.10 -16.57 -5.90
CA VAL A 22 -2.10 -15.91 -5.02
C VAL A 22 -2.63 -16.87 -3.96
N THR A 23 -2.94 -18.11 -4.34
CA THR A 23 -3.40 -19.15 -3.41
C THR A 23 -2.30 -19.52 -2.43
N ALA A 24 -1.05 -19.64 -2.87
CA ALA A 24 0.10 -19.85 -2.01
C ALA A 24 0.24 -18.68 -1.01
N PHE A 25 0.18 -17.42 -1.46
CA PHE A 25 0.22 -16.26 -0.57
C PHE A 25 -0.97 -16.18 0.41
N LEU A 26 -2.14 -16.70 0.05
CA LEU A 26 -3.33 -16.75 0.91
C LEU A 26 -3.34 -17.95 1.87
N THR A 27 -2.75 -19.08 1.48
CA THR A 27 -2.71 -20.32 2.27
C THR A 27 -1.48 -20.41 3.16
N LEU A 28 -0.36 -19.81 2.76
CA LEU A 28 0.79 -19.59 3.63
C LEU A 28 0.35 -18.63 4.74
N PRO A 29 0.58 -18.95 6.02
CA PRO A 29 0.28 -18.07 7.15
C PRO A 29 1.26 -16.90 7.22
N MET A 30 1.49 -16.23 6.09
CA MET A 30 2.34 -15.05 5.97
C MET A 30 1.83 -13.93 6.88
N GLU A 31 0.51 -13.84 7.05
CA GLU A 31 -0.10 -12.96 8.04
C GLU A 31 0.33 -13.27 9.47
N LYS A 32 0.46 -14.56 9.85
CA LYS A 32 0.91 -14.92 11.19
C LYS A 32 2.38 -14.58 11.37
N MET A 33 3.24 -14.94 10.42
CA MET A 33 4.67 -14.62 10.52
C MET A 33 4.92 -13.11 10.61
N LEU A 34 4.16 -12.30 9.85
CA LEU A 34 4.29 -10.84 9.92
C LEU A 34 3.70 -10.27 11.22
N LYS A 35 2.57 -10.80 11.70
CA LYS A 35 1.99 -10.38 13.00
C LYS A 35 2.91 -10.77 14.17
N ASP A 36 3.43 -11.98 14.19
CA ASP A 36 4.37 -12.46 15.20
C ASP A 36 5.66 -11.62 15.17
N PHE A 37 6.17 -11.29 13.99
CA PHE A 37 7.31 -10.39 13.84
C PHE A 37 7.00 -8.98 14.36
N LEU A 38 5.80 -8.48 14.08
CA LEU A 38 5.40 -7.14 14.47
C LEU A 38 5.19 -7.02 16.00
N LEU A 39 4.55 -8.01 16.61
CA LEU A 39 4.43 -8.15 18.07
C LEU A 39 5.81 -8.32 18.73
N TRP A 40 6.73 -9.04 18.06
CA TRP A 40 8.10 -9.15 18.52
C TRP A 40 8.83 -7.80 18.50
N ILE A 41 8.60 -6.96 17.48
CA ILE A 41 9.17 -5.60 17.42
C ILE A 41 8.62 -4.74 18.57
N GLU A 42 7.31 -4.77 18.82
CA GLU A 42 6.70 -4.01 19.91
C GLU A 42 7.30 -4.40 21.27
N HIS A 43 7.34 -5.71 21.55
CA HIS A 43 7.76 -6.23 22.85
C HIS A 43 9.26 -6.05 23.11
N ASN A 44 10.12 -6.11 22.09
CA ASN A 44 11.57 -6.11 22.27
C ASN A 44 12.26 -4.79 21.89
N LEU A 45 11.64 -3.93 21.07
CA LEU A 45 12.34 -2.77 20.48
C LEU A 45 11.78 -1.40 20.87
N GLY A 46 10.56 -1.29 21.41
CA GLY A 46 10.01 -0.04 21.93
C GLY A 46 10.29 1.18 21.01
N PRO A 47 11.12 2.16 21.42
CA PRO A 47 11.45 3.34 20.59
C PRO A 47 12.17 3.06 19.25
N TRP A 48 12.89 1.93 19.13
CA TRP A 48 13.62 1.55 17.91
C TRP A 48 12.75 0.79 16.90
N GLY A 49 11.51 0.46 17.27
CA GLY A 49 10.60 -0.31 16.42
C GLY A 49 10.39 0.26 15.00
N PRO A 50 10.21 1.58 14.82
CA PRO A 50 10.05 2.17 13.49
C PRO A 50 11.25 1.96 12.57
N ILE A 51 12.48 1.95 13.10
CA ILE A 51 13.69 1.74 12.30
C ILE A 51 13.76 0.30 11.80
N VAL A 52 13.43 -0.66 12.65
CA VAL A 52 13.41 -2.08 12.25
C VAL A 52 12.27 -2.36 11.28
N LEU A 53 11.12 -1.70 11.45
CA LEU A 53 10.04 -1.76 10.47
C LEU A 53 10.52 -1.27 9.10
N ALA A 54 11.19 -0.11 9.03
CA ALA A 54 11.74 0.42 7.78
C ALA A 54 12.76 -0.53 7.13
N ILE A 55 13.67 -1.12 7.91
CA ILE A 55 14.68 -2.08 7.41
C ILE A 55 14.02 -3.36 6.90
N SER A 56 13.04 -3.89 7.65
CA SER A 56 12.31 -5.10 7.26
C SER A 56 11.50 -4.94 5.98
N TYR A 57 11.14 -3.70 5.63
CA TYR A 57 10.46 -3.36 4.38
C TYR A 57 11.32 -3.63 3.13
N VAL A 58 12.64 -3.51 3.24
CA VAL A 58 13.58 -3.69 2.13
C VAL A 58 13.52 -5.10 1.52
N PRO A 59 13.77 -6.19 2.27
CA PRO A 59 13.66 -7.54 1.73
C PRO A 59 12.23 -7.89 1.31
N LEU A 60 11.21 -7.36 2.00
CA LEU A 60 9.80 -7.56 1.65
C LEU A 60 9.50 -6.99 0.26
N THR A 61 10.02 -5.79 -0.02
CA THR A 61 9.89 -5.11 -1.32
C THR A 61 10.65 -5.86 -2.42
N ILE A 62 11.87 -6.32 -2.14
CA ILE A 62 12.68 -7.08 -3.11
C ILE A 62 12.00 -8.40 -3.49
N LEU A 63 11.38 -9.07 -2.51
CA LEU A 63 10.70 -10.35 -2.70
C LEU A 63 9.27 -10.19 -3.24
N ALA A 64 8.83 -8.96 -3.53
CA ALA A 64 7.47 -8.62 -3.98
C ALA A 64 6.37 -9.20 -3.07
N VAL A 65 6.65 -9.26 -1.77
CA VAL A 65 5.70 -9.73 -0.75
C VAL A 65 4.73 -8.61 -0.40
N PRO A 66 3.43 -8.89 -0.19
CA PRO A 66 2.45 -7.89 0.20
C PRO A 66 2.85 -7.20 1.52
N ALA A 67 3.17 -5.91 1.44
CA ALA A 67 3.65 -5.12 2.57
C ALA A 67 2.53 -4.51 3.44
N SER A 68 1.27 -4.74 3.07
CA SER A 68 0.09 -4.17 3.73
C SER A 68 0.04 -4.41 5.24
N ILE A 69 0.47 -5.59 5.69
CA ILE A 69 0.47 -5.94 7.12
C ILE A 69 1.51 -5.14 7.90
N LEU A 70 2.68 -4.87 7.30
CA LEU A 70 3.73 -4.07 7.93
C LEU A 70 3.34 -2.58 7.98
N THR A 71 2.74 -2.07 6.90
CA THR A 71 2.28 -0.68 6.83
C THR A 71 1.12 -0.44 7.81
N LEU A 72 0.11 -1.32 7.83
CA LEU A 72 -1.03 -1.20 8.75
C LEU A 72 -0.60 -1.47 10.20
N GLY A 73 0.21 -2.50 10.41
CA GLY A 73 0.73 -2.86 11.71
C GLY A 73 1.63 -1.78 12.31
N GLY A 74 2.51 -1.19 11.51
CA GLY A 74 3.35 -0.07 11.93
C GLY A 74 2.56 1.17 12.30
N GLY A 75 1.53 1.50 11.52
CA GLY A 75 0.62 2.61 11.83
C GLY A 75 -0.22 2.36 13.09
N TYR A 76 -0.60 1.11 13.35
CA TYR A 76 -1.35 0.71 14.55
C TYR A 76 -0.47 0.75 15.81
N LEU A 77 0.75 0.21 15.75
CA LEU A 77 1.63 0.06 16.92
C LEU A 77 2.43 1.31 17.28
N PHE A 78 2.96 2.03 16.28
CA PHE A 78 3.82 3.20 16.51
C PHE A 78 3.08 4.53 16.32
N GLY A 79 1.80 4.47 15.95
CA GLY A 79 0.98 5.61 15.57
C GLY A 79 1.16 6.02 14.12
N LEU A 80 0.15 6.71 13.59
CA LEU A 80 0.05 7.10 12.18
C LEU A 80 1.27 7.89 11.66
N PRO A 81 1.76 8.96 12.31
CA PRO A 81 2.84 9.77 11.74
C PRO A 81 4.19 9.06 11.73
N VAL A 82 4.52 8.33 12.79
CA VAL A 82 5.81 7.63 12.92
C VAL A 82 5.85 6.40 12.02
N GLY A 83 4.77 5.61 12.00
CA GLY A 83 4.61 4.48 11.09
C GLY A 83 4.68 4.91 9.63
N PHE A 84 4.02 6.01 9.26
CA PHE A 84 4.05 6.55 7.89
C PHE A 84 5.45 6.97 7.44
N VAL A 85 6.20 7.69 8.29
CA VAL A 85 7.57 8.11 7.95
C VAL A 85 8.50 6.91 7.81
N ALA A 86 8.41 5.95 8.75
CA ALA A 86 9.21 4.73 8.70
C ALA A 86 8.90 3.88 7.45
N ASP A 87 7.61 3.69 7.13
CA ASP A 87 7.13 2.96 5.97
C ASP A 87 7.58 3.63 4.66
N SER A 88 7.43 4.95 4.55
CA SER A 88 7.87 5.72 3.37
C SER A 88 9.37 5.62 3.12
N LEU A 89 10.19 5.72 4.17
CA LEU A 89 11.64 5.55 4.06
C LEU A 89 12.01 4.12 3.71
N GLY A 90 11.41 3.14 4.38
CA GLY A 90 11.60 1.71 4.10
C GLY A 90 11.23 1.35 2.66
N ALA A 91 10.09 1.84 2.17
CA ALA A 91 9.63 1.66 0.80
C ALA A 91 10.57 2.33 -0.22
N THR A 92 11.03 3.54 0.06
CA THR A 92 11.96 4.26 -0.83
C THR A 92 13.29 3.53 -0.94
N ILE A 93 13.85 3.08 0.19
CA ILE A 93 15.09 2.31 0.22
C ILE A 93 14.90 0.94 -0.44
N GLY A 94 13.79 0.25 -0.14
CA GLY A 94 13.43 -1.04 -0.73
C GLY A 94 13.28 -0.97 -2.24
N ALA A 95 12.55 0.03 -2.75
CA ALA A 95 12.38 0.27 -4.17
C ALA A 95 13.71 0.63 -4.85
N THR A 96 14.55 1.43 -4.19
CA THR A 96 15.89 1.76 -4.69
C THR A 96 16.78 0.51 -4.77
N ALA A 97 16.77 -0.33 -3.74
CA ALA A 97 17.52 -1.58 -3.70
C ALA A 97 17.03 -2.56 -4.78
N ALA A 98 15.71 -2.75 -4.90
CA ALA A 98 15.11 -3.59 -5.93
C ALA A 98 15.44 -3.08 -7.35
N PHE A 99 15.41 -1.76 -7.56
CA PHE A 99 15.81 -1.14 -8.83
C PHE A 99 17.28 -1.37 -9.15
N LEU A 100 18.17 -1.20 -8.16
CA LEU A 100 19.60 -1.45 -8.34
C LEU A 100 19.87 -2.92 -8.67
N LEU A 101 19.26 -3.86 -7.95
CA LEU A 101 19.36 -5.30 -8.22
C LEU A 101 18.85 -5.66 -9.62
N GLY A 102 17.70 -5.10 -10.03
CA GLY A 102 17.16 -5.28 -11.38
C GLY A 102 18.07 -4.69 -12.45
N ARG A 103 18.69 -3.55 -12.18
CA ARG A 103 19.59 -2.86 -13.12
C ARG A 103 20.94 -3.55 -13.28
N THR A 104 21.49 -4.13 -12.21
CA THR A 104 22.83 -4.78 -12.24
C THR A 104 22.72 -6.23 -12.67
N ILE A 105 21.93 -7.04 -11.97
CA ILE A 105 21.82 -8.48 -12.20
C ILE A 105 20.80 -8.76 -13.30
N GLY A 106 19.63 -8.13 -13.23
CA GLY A 106 18.53 -8.38 -14.16
C GLY A 106 18.84 -7.93 -15.60
N ARG A 107 19.58 -6.83 -15.77
CA ARG A 107 19.86 -6.26 -17.09
C ARG A 107 20.60 -7.24 -18.02
N SER A 108 21.63 -7.92 -17.53
CA SER A 108 22.41 -8.86 -18.34
C SER A 108 21.56 -10.07 -18.77
N TYR A 109 20.73 -10.59 -17.86
CA TYR A 109 19.79 -11.67 -18.14
C TYR A 109 18.76 -11.26 -19.20
N VAL A 110 18.11 -10.11 -19.02
CA VAL A 110 17.08 -9.60 -19.94
C VAL A 110 17.66 -9.32 -21.32
N ILE A 111 18.83 -8.67 -21.41
CA ILE A 111 19.48 -8.40 -22.70
C ILE A 111 19.86 -9.71 -23.40
N SER A 112 20.35 -10.71 -22.67
CA SER A 112 20.69 -12.01 -23.25
C SER A 112 19.47 -12.72 -23.82
N LYS A 113 18.32 -12.65 -23.12
CA LYS A 113 17.09 -13.34 -23.53
C LYS A 113 16.33 -12.61 -24.65
N LEU A 114 16.46 -11.28 -24.71
CA LEU A 114 15.74 -10.46 -25.68
C LEU A 114 16.58 -10.08 -26.91
N ARG A 115 17.83 -10.55 -26.99
CA ARG A 115 18.70 -10.33 -28.16
C ARG A 115 18.07 -10.85 -29.45
N ASP A 116 17.32 -11.95 -29.38
CA ASP A 116 16.71 -12.60 -30.55
C ASP A 116 15.48 -11.86 -31.12
N TYR A 117 15.01 -10.80 -30.44
CA TYR A 117 13.83 -10.05 -30.84
C TYR A 117 14.18 -8.67 -31.42
N PRO A 118 14.18 -8.48 -32.76
CA PRO A 118 14.61 -7.23 -33.40
C PRO A 118 13.74 -6.03 -33.02
N LYS A 119 12.44 -6.26 -32.75
CA LYS A 119 11.52 -5.22 -32.27
C LYS A 119 11.94 -4.66 -30.90
N PHE A 120 12.46 -5.52 -30.02
CA PHE A 120 12.90 -5.10 -28.69
C PHE A 120 14.21 -4.30 -28.77
N GLN A 121 15.10 -4.65 -29.69
CA GLN A 121 16.31 -3.87 -29.95
C GLN A 121 15.99 -2.47 -30.47
N ALA A 122 15.05 -2.32 -31.41
CA ALA A 122 14.64 -1.01 -31.92
C ALA A 122 14.09 -0.10 -30.80
N VAL A 123 13.27 -0.66 -29.91
CA VAL A 123 12.77 0.06 -28.73
C VAL A 123 13.91 0.41 -27.78
N ALA A 124 14.83 -0.51 -27.51
CA ALA A 124 15.98 -0.25 -26.64
C ALA A 124 16.88 0.87 -27.18
N ILE A 125 17.12 0.92 -28.49
CA ILE A 125 17.88 1.99 -29.17
C ILE A 125 17.14 3.34 -29.07
N ALA A 126 15.82 3.33 -29.28
CA ALA A 126 15.00 4.54 -29.13
C ALA A 126 15.05 5.09 -27.70
N ILE A 127 14.97 4.22 -26.69
CA ILE A 127 15.12 4.59 -25.27
C ILE A 127 16.52 5.14 -24.99
N GLN A 128 17.58 4.54 -25.53
CA GLN A 128 18.95 5.07 -25.36
C GLN A 128 19.14 6.45 -25.98
N ARG A 129 18.56 6.71 -27.16
CA ARG A 129 18.71 7.99 -27.86
C ARG A 129 17.85 9.12 -27.29
N SER A 130 16.62 8.80 -26.85
CA SER A 130 15.63 9.82 -26.46
C SER A 130 15.23 9.77 -24.99
N GLY A 131 15.85 8.89 -24.19
CA GLY A 131 15.59 8.75 -22.77
C GLY A 131 14.15 8.31 -22.49
N PHE A 132 13.45 9.06 -21.64
CA PHE A 132 12.08 8.76 -21.20
C PHE A 132 10.99 9.05 -22.26
N LYS A 133 11.29 9.85 -23.29
CA LYS A 133 10.32 10.30 -24.31
C LYS A 133 9.56 9.15 -25.01
N PRO A 134 10.20 8.07 -25.52
CA PRO A 134 9.48 6.95 -26.12
C PRO A 134 8.56 6.23 -25.14
N ILE A 135 8.90 6.18 -23.85
CA ILE A 135 8.04 5.59 -22.80
C ILE A 135 6.81 6.47 -22.57
N THR A 136 6.98 7.78 -22.48
CA THR A 136 5.85 8.72 -22.38
C THR A 136 4.93 8.63 -23.59
N LEU A 137 5.51 8.61 -24.80
CA LEU A 137 4.75 8.49 -26.04
C LEU A 137 3.97 7.17 -26.09
N ALA A 138 4.61 6.05 -25.73
CA ALA A 138 3.94 4.76 -25.66
C ALA A 138 2.80 4.76 -24.62
N LEU A 139 3.01 5.34 -23.44
CA LEU A 139 2.00 5.40 -22.40
C LEU A 139 0.80 6.29 -22.80
N VAL A 140 1.07 7.45 -23.39
CA VAL A 140 0.04 8.35 -23.92
C VAL A 140 -0.74 7.67 -25.04
N TYR A 141 -0.05 7.02 -25.99
CA TYR A 141 -0.69 6.32 -27.10
C TYR A 141 -1.55 5.13 -26.63
N VAL A 142 -1.08 4.37 -25.64
CA VAL A 142 -1.90 3.33 -24.99
C VAL A 142 -3.13 3.95 -24.32
N GLY A 143 -2.97 5.08 -23.62
CA GLY A 143 -4.09 5.80 -23.00
C GLY A 143 -5.13 6.31 -24.02
N THR A 144 -4.69 6.87 -25.15
CA THR A 144 -5.58 7.36 -26.21
C THR A 144 -6.26 6.22 -26.94
N THR A 145 -5.56 5.11 -27.21
CA THR A 145 -6.17 3.93 -27.86
C THR A 145 -7.20 3.25 -26.96
N ILE A 146 -7.02 3.25 -25.63
CA ILE A 146 -8.06 2.78 -24.70
C ILE A 146 -9.29 3.72 -24.75
N LYS A 147 -9.07 5.03 -24.88
CA LYS A 147 -10.15 6.02 -25.01
C LYS A 147 -10.94 5.83 -26.32
N ASP A 148 -10.24 5.71 -27.45
CA ASP A 148 -10.84 5.44 -28.75
C ASP A 148 -11.55 4.07 -28.77
N LEU A 149 -10.98 3.05 -28.11
CA LEU A 149 -11.63 1.75 -27.98
C LEU A 149 -12.91 1.85 -27.14
N THR A 150 -12.94 2.70 -26.11
CA THR A 150 -14.13 2.93 -25.27
C THR A 150 -15.22 3.68 -26.05
N ASP A 151 -14.83 4.62 -26.91
CA ASP A 151 -15.74 5.38 -27.77
C ASP A 151 -16.32 4.49 -28.90
N VAL A 152 -15.46 3.67 -29.53
CA VAL A 152 -15.86 2.67 -30.53
C VAL A 152 -16.67 1.53 -29.92
N THR A 153 -16.55 1.24 -28.62
CA THR A 153 -17.37 0.19 -27.97
C THR A 153 -18.83 0.62 -27.77
N HIS A 154 -19.18 1.91 -27.90
CA HIS A 154 -20.57 2.36 -27.94
C HIS A 154 -21.26 2.14 -29.31
N GLY A 155 -20.51 1.70 -30.34
CA GLY A 155 -21.05 1.38 -31.66
C GLY A 155 -20.42 0.13 -32.27
N THR A 156 -21.25 -0.89 -32.55
CA THR A 156 -20.97 -2.07 -33.41
C THR A 156 -20.19 -3.25 -32.80
N GLY A 157 -20.92 -4.26 -32.31
CA GLY A 157 -21.47 -5.32 -33.18
C GLY A 157 -20.58 -6.43 -33.75
N ASP A 158 -19.24 -6.33 -33.78
CA ASP A 158 -18.41 -7.35 -34.48
C ASP A 158 -17.05 -7.64 -33.83
N PHE A 159 -17.00 -7.68 -32.49
CA PHE A 159 -15.79 -8.13 -31.78
C PHE A 159 -15.80 -9.65 -31.59
N SER A 160 -14.82 -10.34 -32.18
CA SER A 160 -14.60 -11.78 -32.07
C SER A 160 -14.81 -12.33 -30.66
N THR A 161 -15.73 -13.28 -30.53
CA THR A 161 -16.24 -13.88 -29.28
C THR A 161 -15.12 -14.33 -28.34
N SER A 162 -14.01 -14.84 -28.87
CA SER A 162 -12.86 -15.30 -28.06
C SER A 162 -12.22 -14.18 -27.24
N ARG A 163 -12.22 -12.94 -27.75
CA ARG A 163 -11.62 -11.79 -27.07
C ARG A 163 -12.52 -11.27 -25.95
N TRP A 164 -13.83 -11.34 -26.14
CA TRP A 164 -14.83 -11.01 -25.11
C TRP A 164 -14.83 -12.02 -23.97
N VAL A 165 -14.73 -13.31 -24.29
CA VAL A 165 -14.58 -14.37 -23.28
C VAL A 165 -13.30 -14.16 -22.46
N LEU A 166 -12.18 -13.82 -23.11
CA LEU A 166 -10.92 -13.53 -22.41
C LEU A 166 -11.01 -12.26 -21.54
N LEU A 167 -11.71 -11.22 -21.99
CA LEU A 167 -11.92 -9.99 -21.22
C LEU A 167 -12.82 -10.21 -20.00
N ILE A 168 -13.95 -10.89 -20.18
CA ILE A 168 -14.86 -11.23 -19.09
C ILE A 168 -14.14 -12.14 -18.08
N LEU A 169 -13.41 -13.15 -18.56
CA LEU A 169 -12.64 -14.04 -17.70
C LEU A 169 -11.60 -13.23 -16.89
N GLY A 170 -10.81 -12.38 -17.54
CA GLY A 170 -9.82 -11.52 -16.88
C GLY A 170 -10.45 -10.56 -15.85
N PHE A 171 -11.63 -10.02 -16.15
CA PHE A 171 -12.38 -9.18 -15.22
C PHE A 171 -12.90 -9.96 -14.02
N VAL A 172 -13.48 -11.15 -14.24
CA VAL A 172 -13.95 -12.04 -13.18
C VAL A 172 -12.80 -12.45 -12.26
N ILE A 173 -11.64 -12.75 -12.83
CA ILE A 173 -10.41 -13.04 -12.08
C ILE A 173 -10.01 -11.84 -11.21
N SER A 174 -9.98 -10.65 -11.79
CA SER A 174 -9.64 -9.40 -11.07
C SER A 174 -10.63 -9.15 -9.92
N ALA A 175 -11.92 -9.35 -10.16
CA ALA A 175 -12.96 -9.21 -9.16
C ALA A 175 -12.83 -10.25 -8.03
N ILE A 176 -12.53 -11.51 -8.35
CA ILE A 176 -12.31 -12.57 -7.35
C ILE A 176 -11.11 -12.22 -6.47
N VAL A 177 -9.99 -11.78 -7.07
CA VAL A 177 -8.80 -11.36 -6.31
C VAL A 177 -9.13 -10.19 -5.39
N MET A 178 -9.85 -9.17 -5.88
CA MET A 178 -10.25 -8.02 -5.08
C MET A 178 -11.19 -8.42 -3.93
N VAL A 179 -12.12 -9.34 -4.16
CA VAL A 179 -13.01 -9.86 -3.11
C VAL A 179 -12.22 -10.68 -2.07
N CYS A 180 -11.26 -11.49 -2.50
CA CYS A 180 -10.38 -12.23 -1.59
C CYS A 180 -9.59 -11.28 -0.68
N VAL A 181 -8.93 -10.26 -1.25
CA VAL A 181 -8.20 -9.24 -0.48
C VAL A 181 -9.13 -8.50 0.49
N THR A 182 -10.34 -8.15 0.03
CA THR A 182 -11.33 -7.47 0.86
C THR A 182 -11.85 -8.37 2.00
N LYS A 183 -12.04 -9.66 1.76
CA LYS A 183 -12.46 -10.62 2.80
C LYS A 183 -11.36 -10.88 3.81
N VAL A 184 -10.11 -10.92 3.37
CA VAL A 184 -8.95 -11.03 4.24
C VAL A 184 -8.80 -9.78 5.12
N ALA A 185 -8.98 -8.59 4.55
CA ALA A 185 -9.00 -7.33 5.29
C ALA A 185 -10.12 -7.30 6.34
N LYS A 186 -11.35 -7.69 5.96
CA LYS A 186 -12.47 -7.80 6.92
C LYS A 186 -12.22 -8.83 8.00
N SER A 187 -11.70 -10.02 7.66
CA SER A 187 -11.40 -11.04 8.66
C SER A 187 -10.31 -10.60 9.64
N SER A 188 -9.37 -9.75 9.22
CA SER A 188 -8.38 -9.16 10.13
C SER A 188 -8.99 -8.07 11.02
N LEU A 189 -9.96 -7.31 10.52
CA LEU A 189 -10.69 -6.29 11.29
C LEU A 189 -11.63 -6.91 12.31
N ASP A 190 -12.41 -7.93 11.93
CA ASP A 190 -13.36 -8.62 12.82
C ASP A 190 -12.63 -9.34 13.97
N LYS A 191 -11.44 -9.89 13.70
CA LYS A 191 -10.58 -10.48 14.74
C LYS A 191 -10.03 -9.44 15.71
N ALA A 192 -9.65 -8.25 15.23
CA ALA A 192 -9.18 -7.16 16.07
C ALA A 192 -10.31 -6.54 16.93
N LEU A 193 -11.54 -6.51 16.42
CA LEU A 193 -12.72 -6.03 17.14
C LEU A 193 -13.22 -7.04 18.19
N ALA A 194 -13.21 -8.34 17.86
CA ALA A 194 -13.59 -9.40 18.81
C ALA A 194 -12.62 -9.55 19.99
N GLU A 195 -11.37 -9.10 19.83
CA GLU A 195 -10.32 -9.14 20.87
C GLU A 195 -10.38 -7.92 21.83
N ASN A 196 -11.12 -6.84 21.49
CA ASN A 196 -11.26 -5.65 22.33
C ASN A 196 -12.74 -5.22 22.52
N PRO A 197 -13.46 -5.79 23.50
CA PRO A 197 -14.85 -5.42 23.81
C PRO A 197 -15.01 -3.97 24.32
N GLU A 198 -13.93 -3.27 24.67
CA GLU A 198 -13.97 -1.85 25.05
C GLU A 198 -14.18 -0.91 23.87
N VAL A 199 -13.78 -1.28 22.64
CA VAL A 199 -13.92 -0.43 21.44
C VAL A 199 -15.37 -0.38 20.93
N GLU A 200 -16.14 -1.45 21.13
CA GLU A 200 -17.56 -1.48 20.77
C GLU A 200 -18.37 -0.52 21.67
N ASN A 201 -18.03 -0.40 22.96
CA ASN A 201 -18.65 0.59 23.85
C ASN A 201 -18.32 2.04 23.47
N ILE A 202 -17.15 2.30 22.87
CA ILE A 202 -16.74 3.64 22.40
C ILE A 202 -17.44 4.00 21.08
N LEU A 203 -17.68 3.03 20.19
CA LEU A 203 -18.36 3.25 18.90
C LEU A 203 -19.89 3.33 19.01
N VAL A 204 -20.49 2.70 20.03
CA VAL A 204 -21.95 2.69 20.25
C VAL A 204 -22.42 3.88 21.11
N SER A 205 -21.54 4.51 21.89
CA SER A 205 -21.89 5.65 22.74
C SER A 205 -21.31 6.98 22.20
N PRO A 206 -22.11 7.87 21.60
CA PRO A 206 -21.71 9.26 21.38
C PRO A 206 -21.81 10.03 22.71
N GLN A 207 -20.91 9.76 23.65
CA GLN A 207 -20.74 10.56 24.87
C GLN A 207 -19.26 10.93 24.99
N LEU A 208 -18.93 12.10 24.47
CA LEU A 208 -17.65 12.79 24.63
C LEU A 208 -17.38 13.06 26.12
N PRO A 209 -16.24 12.67 26.71
CA PRO A 209 -15.70 13.34 27.88
C PRO A 209 -14.69 14.39 27.40
N PHE A 210 -15.16 15.46 26.75
CA PHE A 210 -14.40 16.71 26.73
C PHE A 210 -14.89 17.56 27.91
N THR A 211 -14.39 17.28 29.12
CA THR A 211 -14.44 18.22 30.23
C THR A 211 -13.05 18.39 30.84
N SER A 212 -12.23 19.19 30.18
CA SER A 212 -11.27 20.07 30.86
C SER A 212 -10.90 21.18 29.88
N SER A 213 -11.78 22.17 29.82
CA SER A 213 -11.50 23.49 29.24
C SER A 213 -10.19 24.07 29.80
N PRO A 214 -9.35 24.74 28.98
CA PRO A 214 -8.24 25.55 29.50
C PRO A 214 -8.81 26.70 30.36
N PRO A 215 -8.07 27.22 31.36
CA PRO A 215 -8.57 28.32 32.17
C PRO A 215 -8.72 29.55 31.27
N VAL A 216 -9.98 29.92 31.01
CA VAL A 216 -10.33 31.19 30.40
C VAL A 216 -9.84 32.27 31.35
N LEU A 217 -8.85 33.03 30.91
CA LEU A 217 -8.34 34.20 31.59
C LEU A 217 -9.50 35.22 31.67
N ASP A 218 -10.18 35.21 32.80
CA ASP A 218 -11.38 35.99 33.08
C ASP A 218 -11.00 37.46 33.30
N LEU A 219 -10.89 38.20 32.19
CA LEU A 219 -10.50 39.61 32.10
C LEU A 219 -11.60 40.58 32.60
N ARG A 220 -12.47 40.14 33.52
CA ARG A 220 -13.63 40.90 34.05
C ARG A 220 -13.60 41.14 35.56
N ARG A 221 -12.49 40.87 36.26
CA ARG A 221 -12.35 41.35 37.64
C ARG A 221 -11.98 42.84 37.65
N PRO A 222 -12.81 43.73 38.22
CA PRO A 222 -12.36 45.09 38.47
C PRO A 222 -11.25 45.03 39.52
N LEU A 223 -10.12 45.68 39.23
CA LEU A 223 -9.01 45.86 40.16
C LEU A 223 -9.51 46.62 41.39
N ILE A 224 -9.92 45.90 42.42
CA ILE A 224 -9.91 46.40 43.80
C ILE A 224 -8.47 46.30 44.27
N ILE A 225 -7.76 47.40 44.08
CA ILE A 225 -6.54 47.73 44.81
C ILE A 225 -6.94 47.80 46.28
N LYS A 226 -6.60 46.74 47.02
CA LYS A 226 -6.65 46.74 48.47
C LYS A 226 -5.37 47.42 48.95
N ILE A 227 -5.43 48.75 49.03
CA ILE A 227 -4.50 49.53 49.86
C ILE A 227 -4.86 49.14 51.30
N ASP A 228 -4.04 48.31 51.94
CA ASP A 228 -4.05 48.26 53.40
C ASP A 228 -3.24 49.48 53.87
N PRO A 229 -3.87 50.46 54.54
CA PRO A 229 -3.14 51.52 55.18
C PRO A 229 -2.42 50.94 56.39
N SER A 230 -1.17 51.34 56.49
CA SER A 230 -0.37 51.48 57.70
C SER A 230 -1.17 51.59 59.00
N ILE A 231 -0.58 51.08 60.09
CA ILE A 231 -0.24 51.81 61.32
C ILE A 231 -0.46 50.95 62.58
N GLU A 232 0.64 50.80 63.33
CA GLU A 232 0.80 50.83 64.81
C GLU A 232 -0.14 49.93 65.65
N ASP A 233 0.25 49.29 66.75
CA ASP A 233 1.43 49.38 67.58
C ASP A 233 1.29 48.30 68.67
N LEU A 234 2.39 48.08 69.38
CA LEU A 234 2.46 47.70 70.79
C LEU A 234 2.34 46.21 71.23
N GLU A 235 3.45 45.81 71.85
CA GLU A 235 3.57 45.19 73.18
C GLU A 235 3.72 43.65 73.28
N LYS A 236 4.95 43.15 73.17
CA LYS A 236 5.76 42.68 74.32
C LYS A 236 7.17 42.27 73.95
#